data_AF-A0A967UJI2-F1
#
_entry.id   AF-A0A967UJI2-F1
#
_cell.length_a   1.000
_cell.length_b   1.000
_cell.length_c   1.000
_cell.angle_alpha   90.00
_cell.angle_beta   90.00
_cell.angle_gamma   90.00
#
_symmetry.space_group_name_H-M   'P 1'
#
loop_
_entity.id
_entity.type
_entity.pdbx_description
1 polymer ?
#
loop_
_entity_poly.entity_id
_entity_poly.type
_entity_poly.pdbx_seq_one_letter_code
_entity_poly.pdbx_strand_id
1 'polypeptide(L)'
;ARLPLFLLEEHFGSARADWFFLASRGIDGRPLVIHREPKSMGRERTFQHDVGDVAVIGAALDTLEHQVAGRLRRRGYRGRRVTVTVRFDNFETREHGLTLSRPTADAERIRRAAQRCLAAFRLDRKVRLVGVRVSDLEKESA
;
A
#
# COMPACT_ATOMS: atom_id res chain seq x y z
N ALA A 1 6.24 -31.40 -0.38
CA ALA A 1 7.48 -32.18 -0.57
C ALA A 1 7.49 -33.08 -1.82
N ARG A 2 6.39 -33.77 -2.19
CA ARG A 2 6.44 -34.78 -3.28
C ARG A 2 6.25 -34.24 -4.71
N LEU A 3 5.87 -32.97 -4.88
CA LEU A 3 5.74 -32.39 -6.21
C LEU A 3 7.13 -32.15 -6.84
N PRO A 4 7.35 -32.56 -8.09
CA PRO A 4 8.55 -32.24 -8.84
C PRO A 4 8.60 -30.74 -9.18
N LEU A 5 9.81 -30.19 -9.32
CA LEU A 5 10.02 -28.75 -9.53
C LEU A 5 9.33 -28.23 -10.79
N PHE A 6 9.42 -28.95 -11.91
CA PHE A 6 8.84 -28.51 -13.18
C PHE A 6 7.32 -28.24 -13.11
N LEU A 7 6.56 -29.03 -12.35
CA LEU A 7 5.13 -28.78 -12.13
C LEU A 7 4.88 -27.49 -11.35
N LEU A 8 5.76 -27.17 -10.39
CA LEU A 8 5.68 -25.91 -9.66
C LEU A 8 6.05 -24.72 -10.56
N GLU A 9 7.02 -24.90 -11.46
CA GLU A 9 7.43 -23.87 -12.42
C GLU A 9 6.30 -23.54 -13.40
N GLU A 10 5.62 -24.57 -13.92
CA GLU A 10 4.47 -24.44 -14.82
C GLU A 10 3.34 -23.61 -14.19
N HIS A 11 3.00 -23.87 -12.92
CA HIS A 11 1.87 -23.22 -12.26
C HIS A 11 2.21 -21.88 -11.58
N PHE A 12 3.43 -21.68 -11.11
CA PHE A 12 3.79 -20.54 -10.25
C PHE A 12 4.93 -19.66 -10.79
N GLY A 13 5.59 -20.10 -11.86
CA GLY A 13 6.80 -19.50 -12.40
C GLY A 13 8.05 -19.86 -11.58
N SER A 14 9.20 -19.85 -12.25
CA SER A 14 10.49 -20.34 -11.73
C SER A 14 10.83 -19.80 -10.33
N ALA A 15 10.79 -18.48 -10.13
CA ALA A 15 11.18 -17.87 -8.85
C ALA A 15 10.34 -18.33 -7.64
N ARG A 16 9.04 -18.58 -7.82
CA ARG A 16 8.17 -19.07 -6.74
C ARG A 16 8.25 -20.58 -6.58
N ALA A 17 8.47 -21.30 -7.68
CA ALA A 17 8.62 -22.74 -7.71
C ALA A 17 9.80 -23.20 -6.86
N ASP A 18 10.97 -22.58 -7.04
CA ASP A 18 12.17 -22.88 -6.25
C ASP A 18 11.91 -22.67 -4.76
N TRP A 19 11.28 -21.56 -4.40
CA TRP A 19 10.94 -21.26 -3.02
C TRP A 19 9.99 -22.31 -2.42
N PHE A 20 8.91 -22.67 -3.11
CA PHE A 20 7.99 -23.71 -2.65
C PHE A 20 8.66 -25.09 -2.52
N PHE A 21 9.52 -25.42 -3.48
CA PHE A 21 10.22 -26.70 -3.52
C PHE A 21 11.13 -26.87 -2.30
N LEU A 22 11.94 -25.86 -1.99
CA LEU A 22 12.85 -25.84 -0.83
C LEU A 22 12.08 -25.71 0.50
N ALA A 23 11.12 -24.78 0.59
CA ALA A 23 10.33 -24.55 1.80
C ALA A 23 9.55 -25.81 2.22
N SER A 24 8.99 -26.56 1.27
CA SER A 24 8.27 -27.81 1.56
C SER A 24 9.17 -28.96 2.05
N ARG A 25 10.49 -28.77 2.05
CA ARG A 25 11.53 -29.68 2.55
C ARG A 25 12.25 -29.11 3.78
N GLY A 26 11.78 -27.98 4.32
CA GLY A 26 12.40 -27.32 5.46
C GLY A 26 13.74 -26.66 5.14
N ILE A 27 14.04 -26.40 3.85
CA ILE A 27 15.28 -25.76 3.43
C ILE A 27 15.02 -24.27 3.24
N ASP A 28 15.65 -23.44 4.07
CA ASP A 28 15.65 -21.98 3.93
C ASP A 28 17.05 -21.44 4.23
N GLY A 29 17.77 -21.04 3.17
CA GLY A 29 19.13 -20.49 3.28
C GLY A 29 19.17 -18.96 3.36
N ARG A 30 18.02 -18.28 3.51
CA ARG A 30 18.00 -16.82 3.55
C ARG A 30 18.69 -16.31 4.83
N PRO A 31 19.52 -15.26 4.72
CA PRO A 31 20.21 -14.72 5.88
C PRO A 31 19.22 -14.07 6.85
N LEU A 32 19.60 -14.03 8.14
CA LEU A 32 18.90 -13.21 9.11
C LEU A 32 19.02 -11.73 8.74
N VAL A 33 17.89 -11.09 8.46
CA VAL A 33 17.84 -9.65 8.17
C VAL A 33 17.30 -8.93 9.40
N ILE A 34 18.19 -8.27 10.15
CA ILE A 34 17.85 -7.52 11.37
C ILE A 34 17.34 -6.11 11.10
N HIS A 35 17.56 -5.59 9.89
CA HIS A 35 17.14 -4.25 9.49
C HIS A 35 16.58 -4.25 8.08
N ARG A 36 15.45 -3.56 7.86
CA ARG A 36 14.82 -3.39 6.56
C ARG A 36 14.30 -1.97 6.37
N GLU A 37 14.80 -1.32 5.33
CA GLU A 37 14.29 -0.03 4.88
C GLU A 37 12.82 -0.16 4.41
N PRO A 38 11.91 0.71 4.86
CA PRO A 38 10.51 0.67 4.46
C PRO A 38 10.39 1.07 2.98
N LYS A 39 9.72 0.25 2.17
CA LYS A 39 9.41 0.58 0.76
C LYS A 39 8.24 1.54 0.60
N SER A 40 7.39 1.61 1.63
CA SER A 40 6.22 2.48 1.67
C SER A 40 5.76 2.73 3.11
N MET A 41 4.99 3.78 3.32
CA MET A 41 4.31 4.09 4.56
C MET A 41 2.87 4.47 4.25
N GLY A 42 1.92 3.83 4.91
CA GLY A 42 0.51 4.13 4.73
C GLY A 42 -0.28 3.93 6.01
N ARG A 43 -1.54 4.34 5.94
CA ARG A 43 -2.59 4.02 6.90
C ARG A 43 -3.90 3.79 6.16
N GLU A 44 -4.73 2.97 6.77
CA GLU A 44 -6.07 2.65 6.29
C GLU A 44 -7.04 2.66 7.46
N ARG A 45 -8.30 2.88 7.14
CA ARG A 45 -9.41 2.83 8.08
C ARG A 45 -10.47 1.91 7.51
N THR A 46 -10.74 0.82 8.21
CA THR A 46 -11.97 0.03 8.04
C THR A 46 -13.09 0.75 8.78
N PHE A 47 -14.21 1.01 8.11
CA PHE A 47 -15.38 1.61 8.73
C PHE A 47 -16.13 0.58 9.58
N GLN A 48 -16.88 1.04 10.58
CA GLN A 48 -17.72 0.15 11.41
C GLN A 48 -18.90 -0.44 10.62
N HIS A 49 -19.43 0.35 9.68
CA HIS A 49 -20.46 -0.05 8.74
C HIS A 49 -20.05 0.47 7.36
N ASP A 50 -20.41 -0.23 6.29
CA ASP A 50 -20.06 0.20 4.93
C ASP A 50 -20.70 1.57 4.60
N VAL A 51 -19.90 2.51 4.12
CA VAL A 51 -20.24 3.93 3.97
C VAL A 51 -20.52 4.28 2.50
N GLY A 52 -21.66 4.90 2.21
CA GLY A 52 -21.97 5.46 0.89
C GLY A 52 -21.75 6.97 0.76
N ASP A 53 -21.56 7.67 1.89
CA ASP A 53 -21.38 9.12 1.93
C ASP A 53 -19.93 9.50 1.59
N VAL A 54 -19.77 10.20 0.46
CA VAL A 54 -18.48 10.68 -0.05
C VAL A 54 -17.81 11.67 0.92
N ALA A 55 -18.59 12.49 1.64
CA ALA A 55 -18.03 13.43 2.61
C ALA A 55 -17.39 12.70 3.80
N VAL A 56 -18.02 11.63 4.27
CA VAL A 56 -17.47 10.77 5.35
C VAL A 56 -16.20 10.06 4.89
N ILE A 57 -16.17 9.55 3.65
CA ILE A 57 -14.99 8.92 3.07
C ILE A 57 -13.84 9.93 2.92
N GLY A 58 -14.15 11.12 2.40
CA GLY A 58 -13.18 12.22 2.25
C GLY A 58 -12.59 12.67 3.58
N ALA A 59 -13.42 12.90 4.60
CA ALA A 59 -12.95 13.30 5.94
C ALA A 59 -12.08 12.22 6.60
N ALA A 60 -12.40 10.94 6.38
CA ALA A 60 -11.56 9.84 6.82
C ALA A 60 -10.20 9.87 6.10
N LEU A 61 -10.19 10.09 4.79
CA LEU A 61 -8.97 10.18 4.00
C LEU A 61 -8.09 11.36 4.42
N ASP A 62 -8.66 12.56 4.61
CA ASP A 62 -7.95 13.75 5.08
C ASP A 62 -7.22 13.49 6.41
N THR A 63 -7.86 12.75 7.32
CA THR A 63 -7.25 12.35 8.60
C THR A 63 -6.05 11.42 8.38
N LEU A 64 -6.16 10.45 7.47
CA LEU A 64 -5.10 9.48 7.20
C LEU A 64 -3.88 10.14 6.54
N GLU A 65 -4.09 11.08 5.63
CA GLU A 65 -3.03 11.80 4.94
C GLU A 65 -2.14 12.59 5.90
N HIS A 66 -2.75 13.31 6.86
CA HIS A 66 -2.02 14.02 7.92
C HIS A 66 -1.18 13.07 8.77
N GLN A 67 -1.74 11.92 9.12
CA GLN A 67 -1.03 10.90 9.91
C GLN A 67 0.14 10.29 9.14
N VAL A 68 -0.03 10.03 7.83
CA VAL A 68 1.04 9.51 6.97
C VAL A 68 2.13 10.56 6.76
N ALA A 69 1.79 11.82 6.49
CA ALA A 69 2.74 12.91 6.38
C ALA A 69 3.55 13.10 7.68
N GLY A 70 2.87 13.10 8.83
CA GLY A 70 3.53 13.15 10.13
C GLY A 70 4.44 11.95 10.40
N ARG A 71 4.05 10.75 9.96
CA ARG A 71 4.89 9.54 10.09
C ARG A 71 6.14 9.60 9.20
N LEU A 72 5.99 10.09 7.96
CA LEU A 72 7.10 10.30 7.04
C LEU A 72 8.14 11.25 7.65
N ARG A 73 7.69 12.43 8.12
CA ARG A 73 8.56 13.41 8.79
C ARG A 73 9.27 12.82 10.02
N ARG A 74 8.52 12.19 10.93
CA ARG A 74 9.10 11.59 12.16
C ARG A 74 10.14 10.51 11.87
N ARG A 75 10.04 9.84 10.72
CA ARG A 75 11.00 8.79 10.33
C ARG A 75 12.09 9.30 9.39
N GLY A 76 12.08 10.58 9.02
CA GLY A 76 13.05 11.15 8.09
C GLY A 76 12.92 10.63 6.66
N TYR A 77 11.69 10.39 6.18
CA TYR A 77 11.44 9.98 4.80
C TYR A 77 10.59 10.98 4.05
N ARG A 78 10.82 11.04 2.75
CA ARG A 78 9.94 11.66 1.75
C ARG A 78 9.59 10.60 0.71
N GLY A 79 8.48 10.77 0.00
CA GLY A 79 8.10 9.83 -1.07
C GLY A 79 7.44 10.50 -2.26
N ARG A 80 7.45 9.81 -3.41
CA ARG A 80 6.94 10.37 -4.68
C ARG A 80 5.55 9.89 -5.03
N ARG A 81 5.23 8.62 -4.77
CA ARG A 81 3.98 8.01 -5.23
C ARG A 81 2.98 7.92 -4.11
N VAL A 82 1.87 8.65 -4.25
CA VAL A 82 0.70 8.58 -3.36
C VAL A 82 -0.29 7.61 -3.98
N THR A 83 -0.81 6.67 -3.20
CA THR A 83 -1.82 5.70 -3.64
C THR A 83 -2.96 5.70 -2.66
N VAL A 84 -4.19 5.82 -3.18
CA VAL A 84 -5.42 5.64 -2.44
C VAL A 84 -5.94 4.24 -2.72
N THR A 85 -6.34 3.55 -1.65
CA THR A 85 -6.95 2.22 -1.69
C THR A 85 -8.39 2.36 -1.23
N VAL A 86 -9.32 1.79 -2.00
CA VAL A 86 -10.74 1.69 -1.64
C VAL A 86 -11.12 0.21 -1.67
N ARG A 87 -11.68 -0.29 -0.58
CA ARG A 87 -12.33 -1.61 -0.55
C ARG A 87 -13.83 -1.42 -0.42
N PHE A 88 -14.59 -2.07 -1.30
CA PHE A 88 -16.04 -2.02 -1.28
C PHE A 88 -16.64 -3.09 -0.35
N ASP A 89 -17.95 -3.01 -0.13
CA ASP A 89 -18.75 -3.96 0.67
C ASP A 89 -18.67 -5.44 0.20
N ASN A 90 -18.31 -5.70 -1.05
CA ASN A 90 -18.08 -7.04 -1.63
C ASN A 90 -16.62 -7.50 -1.49
N PHE A 91 -15.81 -6.77 -0.72
CA PHE A 91 -14.37 -7.01 -0.53
C PHE A 91 -13.49 -6.80 -1.78
N GLU A 92 -14.05 -6.34 -2.89
CA GLU A 92 -13.27 -5.88 -4.03
C GLU A 92 -12.41 -4.69 -3.61
N THR A 93 -11.11 -4.77 -3.86
CA THR A 93 -10.15 -3.72 -3.52
C THR A 93 -9.63 -3.10 -4.81
N ARG A 94 -9.79 -1.78 -4.93
CA ARG A 94 -9.26 -0.99 -6.03
C ARG A 94 -8.24 0.01 -5.50
N GLU A 95 -7.18 0.23 -6.28
CA GLU A 95 -6.14 1.21 -5.96
C GLU A 95 -5.99 2.21 -7.10
N HIS A 96 -5.76 3.47 -6.78
CA HIS A 96 -5.38 4.49 -7.74
C HIS A 96 -4.22 5.31 -7.19
N GLY A 97 -3.20 5.55 -8.04
CA GLY A 97 -1.96 6.16 -7.60
C GLY A 97 -1.50 7.29 -8.51
N LEU A 98 -0.98 8.35 -7.88
CA LEU A 98 -0.39 9.51 -8.52
C LEU A 98 1.09 9.61 -8.14
N THR A 99 1.96 9.75 -9.13
CA THR A 99 3.38 10.07 -8.92
C THR A 99 3.59 11.58 -8.98
N LEU A 100 4.19 12.14 -7.93
CA LEU A 100 4.56 13.55 -7.84
C LEU A 100 5.91 13.82 -8.53
N SER A 101 6.09 15.04 -9.04
CA SER A 101 7.34 15.47 -9.68
C SER A 101 8.54 15.52 -8.73
N ARG A 102 8.28 15.78 -7.44
CA ARG A 102 9.29 15.80 -6.38
C ARG A 102 8.81 15.01 -5.15
N PRO A 103 9.69 14.26 -4.49
CA PRO A 103 9.44 13.65 -3.19
C PRO A 103 8.85 14.64 -2.18
N THR A 104 7.99 14.14 -1.29
CA THR A 104 7.39 14.97 -0.25
C THR A 104 7.07 14.21 1.02
N ALA A 105 7.10 14.94 2.14
CA ALA A 105 6.49 14.58 3.41
C ALA A 105 5.52 15.69 3.87
N ASP A 106 5.16 16.60 2.96
CA ASP A 106 4.22 17.68 3.21
C ASP A 106 2.78 17.16 3.16
N ALA A 107 1.99 17.54 4.16
CA ALA A 107 0.63 17.03 4.30
C ALA A 107 -0.27 17.56 3.17
N GLU A 108 -0.08 18.82 2.77
CA GLU A 108 -0.92 19.46 1.77
C GLU A 108 -0.69 18.89 0.37
N ARG A 109 0.57 18.63 0.01
CA ARG A 109 0.91 17.95 -1.25
C ARG A 109 0.38 16.53 -1.31
N ILE A 110 0.46 15.78 -0.20
CA ILE A 110 -0.09 14.42 -0.11
C ILE A 110 -1.62 14.46 -0.23
N ARG A 111 -2.27 15.39 0.45
CA ARG A 111 -3.73 15.60 0.39
C ARG A 111 -4.23 15.84 -1.02
N ARG A 112 -3.65 16.82 -1.71
CA ARG A 112 -4.05 17.12 -3.10
C ARG A 112 -3.89 15.91 -4.02
N ALA A 113 -2.82 15.13 -3.83
CA ALA A 113 -2.58 13.93 -4.61
C ALA A 113 -3.64 12.84 -4.32
N ALA A 114 -3.91 12.58 -3.05
CA ALA A 114 -4.86 11.57 -2.62
C ALA A 114 -6.30 11.95 -2.95
N GLN A 115 -6.70 13.22 -2.84
CA GLN A 115 -8.00 13.71 -3.32
C GLN A 115 -8.17 13.50 -4.84
N ARG A 116 -7.14 13.76 -5.64
CA ARG A 116 -7.15 13.44 -7.07
C ARG A 116 -7.27 11.94 -7.33
N CYS A 117 -6.61 11.11 -6.52
CA CYS A 117 -6.76 9.68 -6.64
C CYS A 117 -8.16 9.21 -6.25
N LEU A 118 -8.76 9.75 -5.19
CA LEU A 118 -10.11 9.42 -4.75
C LEU A 118 -11.15 9.79 -5.82
N ALA A 119 -10.98 10.95 -6.47
CA ALA A 119 -11.86 11.40 -7.55
C ALA A 119 -11.83 10.48 -8.80
N ALA A 120 -10.80 9.63 -8.95
CA ALA A 120 -10.73 8.65 -10.03
C ALA A 120 -11.58 7.39 -9.78
N PHE A 121 -12.09 7.21 -8.56
CA PHE A 121 -12.97 6.08 -8.24
C PHE A 121 -14.42 6.42 -8.58
N ARG A 122 -15.10 5.47 -9.22
CA ARG A 122 -16.56 5.44 -9.26
C ARG A 122 -17.02 4.86 -7.93
N LEU A 123 -17.61 5.69 -7.06
CA LEU A 123 -18.15 5.29 -5.75
C LEU A 123 -19.61 4.88 -5.89
N ASP A 124 -19.87 3.89 -6.75
CA ASP A 124 -21.20 3.35 -7.04
C ASP A 124 -21.67 2.28 -6.03
N ARG A 125 -20.78 1.87 -5.12
CA ARG A 125 -21.01 0.88 -4.07
C ARG A 125 -20.52 1.41 -2.73
N LYS A 126 -21.04 0.86 -1.64
CA LYS A 126 -20.60 1.27 -0.30
C LYS A 126 -19.14 0.90 -0.07
N VAL A 127 -18.42 1.78 0.61
CA VAL A 127 -17.01 1.64 0.94
C VAL A 127 -16.87 1.05 2.34
N ARG A 128 -16.14 -0.06 2.43
CA ARG A 128 -15.78 -0.74 3.67
C ARG A 128 -14.47 -0.21 4.27
N LEU A 129 -13.52 0.17 3.43
CA LEU A 129 -12.21 0.66 3.85
C LEU A 129 -11.69 1.70 2.86
N VAL A 130 -11.06 2.74 3.42
CA VAL A 130 -10.26 3.70 2.66
C VAL A 130 -8.85 3.76 3.24
N GLY A 131 -7.84 3.90 2.37
CA GLY A 131 -6.45 3.99 2.78
C GLY A 131 -5.64 4.93 1.90
N VAL A 132 -4.56 5.45 2.48
CA VAL A 132 -3.54 6.23 1.76
C VAL A 132 -2.16 5.65 2.07
N ARG A 133 -1.37 5.49 1.01
CA ARG A 133 -0.01 4.95 1.06
C ARG A 133 0.92 5.85 0.25
N VAL A 134 2.05 6.21 0.83
CA VAL A 134 3.17 6.85 0.14
C VAL A 134 4.27 5.82 -0.08
N SER A 135 4.73 5.68 -1.31
CA SER A 135 5.80 4.77 -1.74
C SER A 135 6.83 5.52 -2.57
N ASP A 136 7.86 4.79 -3.01
CA ASP A 136 9.06 5.38 -3.62
C ASP A 136 9.73 6.33 -2.62
N LEU A 137 10.09 5.73 -1.47
CA LEU A 137 10.60 6.44 -0.32
C LEU A 137 12.10 6.66 -0.45
N GLU A 138 12.52 7.88 -0.11
CA GLU A 138 13.91 8.28 0.04
C GLU A 138 14.10 8.89 1.43
N LYS A 139 15.28 8.69 2.02
CA LYS A 139 15.65 9.34 3.27
C LYS A 139 15.88 10.81 3.00
N GLU A 140 15.37 11.64 3.88
CA GLU A 140 15.68 13.06 3.91
C GLU A 140 17.14 13.20 4.35
N SER A 141 18.00 13.59 3.42
CA SER A 141 19.39 13.95 3.74
C SER A 141 19.38 15.10 4.75
N ALA A 142 20.16 14.96 5.81
CA ALA A 142 20.38 16.00 6.81
C ALA A 142 21.00 17.26 6.19
#